data_AF-A0A239PV76-F1
#
_entry.id   AF-A0A239PV76-F1
#
_cell.length_a   1.000
_cell.length_b   1.000
_cell.length_c   1.000
_cell.angle_alpha   90.00
_cell.angle_beta   90.00
_cell.angle_gamma   90.00
#
_symmetry.space_group_name_H-M   'P 1'
#
loop_
_entity.id
_entity.type
_entity.pdbx_description
1 polymer ?
#
loop_
_entity_poly.entity_id
_entity_poly.type
_entity_poly.pdbx_seq_one_letter_code
_entity_poly.pdbx_strand_id
1 'polypeptide(L)'
;MSAGAMMLGAGTEIGKTHVACALLAEARRRGLSVRAVKPVMSGFSRAGLAASDAGHLAAACGETLDDTNLSRYCLAAFEPALAPNVAARAAGAPLDYDALVRFARAALAEGADFTLIEGAGGVLSPLTDERLNADLAADLPLPGILATASYLGAVSHTLSAIESCERRGIRIAALAVSQPSEDFGAPAALAEEFSRWTGVPAALFPFGDDGRAGAAALLRLVMAA
;
A
#
# COMPACT_ATOMS: atom_id res chain seq x y z
N MET A 1 -15.06 14.27 8.72
CA MET A 1 -15.02 12.92 8.14
C MET A 1 -13.55 12.52 8.14
N SER A 2 -13.22 11.35 8.69
CA SER A 2 -11.86 10.80 8.59
C SER A 2 -11.55 10.49 7.12
N ALA A 3 -10.37 10.87 6.66
CA ALA A 3 -9.90 10.53 5.32
C ALA A 3 -9.16 9.19 5.35
N GLY A 4 -9.02 8.54 4.19
CA GLY A 4 -8.21 7.34 4.10
C GLY A 4 -7.91 6.93 2.67
N ALA A 5 -7.03 5.95 2.51
CA ALA A 5 -6.71 5.38 1.21
C ALA A 5 -6.32 3.90 1.30
N MET A 6 -6.54 3.19 0.20
CA MET A 6 -5.96 1.87 -0.05
C MET A 6 -4.66 2.03 -0.84
N MET A 7 -3.51 1.63 -0.29
CA MET A 7 -2.25 1.57 -1.01
C MET A 7 -2.18 0.26 -1.80
N LEU A 8 -2.29 0.36 -3.12
CA LEU A 8 -2.21 -0.73 -4.09
C LEU A 8 -0.90 -0.66 -4.86
N GLY A 9 -0.53 -1.76 -5.53
CA GLY A 9 0.68 -1.82 -6.36
C GLY A 9 0.38 -2.31 -7.77
N ALA A 10 1.05 -1.75 -8.77
CA ALA A 10 1.11 -2.36 -10.10
C ALA A 10 1.92 -3.68 -10.10
N GLY A 11 2.72 -3.91 -9.04
CA GLY A 11 3.49 -5.13 -8.83
C GLY A 11 4.02 -5.26 -7.39
N THR A 12 4.99 -6.15 -7.20
CA THR A 12 5.72 -6.37 -5.94
C THR A 12 7.03 -5.59 -5.93
N GLU A 13 7.56 -5.28 -4.74
CA GLU A 13 8.88 -4.61 -4.58
C GLU A 13 9.04 -3.25 -5.27
N ILE A 14 7.93 -2.64 -5.71
CA ILE A 14 7.91 -1.34 -6.38
C ILE A 14 7.91 -0.14 -5.42
N GLY A 15 8.07 -0.34 -4.10
CA GLY A 15 8.19 0.75 -3.12
C GLY A 15 6.92 1.16 -2.36
N LYS A 16 5.85 0.32 -2.34
CA LYS A 16 4.59 0.60 -1.61
C LYS A 16 4.80 1.08 -0.18
N THR A 17 5.53 0.29 0.62
CA THR A 17 5.76 0.57 2.05
C THR A 17 6.52 1.88 2.25
N HIS A 18 7.50 2.18 1.40
CA HIS A 18 8.24 3.44 1.45
C HIS A 18 7.32 4.64 1.22
N VAL A 19 6.51 4.59 0.17
CA VAL A 19 5.51 5.63 -0.14
C VAL A 19 4.50 5.77 1.00
N ALA A 20 4.00 4.65 1.52
CA ALA A 20 3.07 4.61 2.64
C ALA A 20 3.64 5.31 3.89
N CYS A 21 4.88 4.99 4.26
CA CYS A 21 5.57 5.63 5.38
C CYS A 21 5.76 7.13 5.17
N ALA A 22 6.19 7.56 3.99
CA ALA A 22 6.37 8.98 3.68
C ALA A 22 5.04 9.75 3.77
N LEU A 23 3.94 9.16 3.27
CA LEU A 23 2.60 9.72 3.35
C LEU A 23 2.11 9.87 4.79
N LEU A 24 2.28 8.84 5.62
CA LEU A 24 1.92 8.85 7.04
C LEU A 24 2.74 9.88 7.83
N ALA A 25 4.05 9.94 7.58
CA ALA A 25 4.93 10.92 8.21
C ALA A 25 4.54 12.36 7.84
N GLU A 26 4.22 12.62 6.57
CA GLU A 26 3.74 13.93 6.11
C GLU A 26 2.39 14.30 6.73
N ALA A 27 1.45 13.36 6.84
CA ALA A 27 0.16 13.60 7.51
C ALA A 27 0.36 13.99 8.98
N ARG A 28 1.20 13.25 9.72
CA ARG A 28 1.56 13.60 11.11
C ARG A 28 2.25 14.95 11.23
N ARG A 29 3.14 15.29 10.29
CA ARG A 29 3.80 16.60 10.24
C ARG A 29 2.80 17.76 10.07
N ARG A 30 1.62 17.48 9.50
CA ARG A 30 0.50 18.44 9.42
C ARG A 30 -0.42 18.43 10.63
N GLY A 31 -0.06 17.70 11.68
CA GLY A 31 -0.84 17.60 12.92
C GLY A 31 -2.01 16.63 12.86
N LEU A 32 -2.09 15.80 11.82
CA LEU A 32 -3.14 14.78 11.70
C LEU A 32 -2.81 13.56 12.57
N SER A 33 -3.81 13.02 13.25
CA SER A 33 -3.75 11.67 13.78
C SER A 33 -3.77 10.67 12.63
N VAL A 34 -2.95 9.63 12.69
CA VAL A 34 -2.81 8.65 11.61
C VAL A 34 -3.01 7.23 12.11
N ARG A 35 -3.51 6.38 11.22
CA ARG A 35 -3.61 4.94 11.42
C ARG A 35 -3.13 4.22 10.17
N ALA A 36 -2.40 3.12 10.32
CA ALA A 36 -2.02 2.29 9.19
C ALA A 36 -2.13 0.81 9.53
N VAL A 37 -2.63 0.01 8.58
CA VAL A 37 -2.59 -1.45 8.68
C VAL A 37 -2.12 -2.08 7.37
N LYS A 38 -1.44 -3.22 7.50
CA LYS A 38 -1.14 -4.14 6.42
C LYS A 38 -1.76 -5.49 6.76
N PRO A 39 -3.01 -5.77 6.33
CA PRO A 39 -3.78 -6.91 6.81
C PRO A 39 -3.05 -8.26 6.69
N VAL A 40 -2.21 -8.42 5.66
CA VAL A 40 -1.40 -9.62 5.48
C VAL A 40 0.00 -9.28 4.97
N MET A 41 0.99 -10.03 5.46
CA MET A 41 2.37 -9.98 4.95
C MET A 41 2.99 -11.37 4.82
N SER A 42 3.91 -11.50 3.88
CA SER A 42 4.65 -12.73 3.56
C SER A 42 6.14 -12.40 3.46
N GLY A 43 7.03 -13.39 3.60
CA GLY A 43 8.46 -13.12 3.73
C GLY A 43 8.84 -12.53 5.10
N PHE A 44 8.09 -12.89 6.13
CA PHE A 44 8.25 -12.37 7.49
C PHE A 44 9.24 -13.20 8.32
N SER A 45 9.97 -12.55 9.21
CA SER A 45 10.66 -13.21 10.33
C SER A 45 10.42 -12.40 11.60
N ARG A 46 10.12 -13.08 12.72
CA ARG A 46 9.94 -12.41 14.02
C ARG A 46 11.17 -11.62 14.46
N ALA A 47 12.37 -12.12 14.15
CA ALA A 47 13.61 -11.41 14.42
C ALA A 47 13.75 -10.10 13.63
N GLY A 48 13.05 -10.00 12.48
CA GLY A 48 13.02 -8.83 11.60
C GLY A 48 11.77 -7.97 11.75
N LEU A 49 11.02 -8.08 12.86
CA LEU A 49 9.73 -7.40 13.03
C LEU A 49 9.80 -5.88 12.81
N ALA A 50 10.81 -5.22 13.36
CA ALA A 50 11.00 -3.77 13.19
C ALA A 50 11.30 -3.37 11.72
N ALA A 51 11.94 -4.25 10.95
CA ALA A 51 12.27 -4.04 9.54
C ALA A 51 11.19 -4.56 8.57
N SER A 52 10.12 -5.17 9.11
CA SER A 52 8.98 -5.63 8.31
C SER A 52 8.15 -4.45 7.82
N ASP A 53 7.27 -4.69 6.84
CA ASP A 53 6.35 -3.66 6.37
C ASP A 53 5.48 -3.11 7.51
N ALA A 54 4.94 -3.98 8.38
CA ALA A 54 4.19 -3.55 9.56
C ALA A 54 5.06 -2.71 10.51
N GLY A 55 6.33 -3.07 10.67
CA GLY A 55 7.29 -2.34 11.51
C GLY A 55 7.54 -0.92 10.99
N HIS A 56 7.75 -0.78 9.69
CA HIS A 56 7.89 0.51 9.03
C HIS A 56 6.62 1.37 9.15
N LEU A 57 5.45 0.78 8.94
CA LEU A 57 4.17 1.49 9.10
C LEU A 57 3.94 1.95 10.55
N ALA A 58 4.29 1.14 11.54
CA ALA A 58 4.22 1.51 12.95
C ALA A 58 5.16 2.66 13.28
N ALA A 59 6.41 2.59 12.83
CA ALA A 59 7.38 3.67 13.00
C ALA A 59 6.89 4.98 12.36
N ALA A 60 6.29 4.91 11.17
CA ALA A 60 5.69 6.08 10.52
C ALA A 60 4.51 6.65 11.32
N CYS A 61 3.73 5.80 11.98
CA CYS A 61 2.67 6.20 12.92
C CYS A 61 3.23 6.75 14.26
N GLY A 62 4.53 6.64 14.51
CA GLY A 62 5.18 7.08 15.74
C GLY A 62 5.19 6.04 16.86
N GLU A 63 4.99 4.78 16.51
CA GLU A 63 5.00 3.64 17.44
C GLU A 63 6.19 2.72 17.15
N THR A 64 6.66 1.98 18.15
CA THR A 64 7.60 0.88 17.95
C THR A 64 6.82 -0.43 17.92
N LEU A 65 7.02 -1.23 16.87
CA LEU A 65 6.34 -2.51 16.72
C LEU A 65 7.05 -3.59 17.54
N ASP A 66 6.27 -4.35 18.30
CA ASP A 66 6.68 -5.55 19.03
C ASP A 66 5.60 -6.64 18.94
N ASP A 67 5.86 -7.80 19.55
CA ASP A 67 4.91 -8.92 19.50
C ASP A 67 3.57 -8.62 20.19
N THR A 68 3.53 -7.67 21.14
CA THR A 68 2.32 -7.32 21.88
C THR A 68 1.37 -6.45 21.08
N ASN A 69 1.89 -5.68 20.11
CA ASN A 69 1.10 -4.76 19.29
C ASN A 69 1.08 -5.11 17.79
N LEU A 70 1.78 -6.16 17.34
CA LEU A 70 1.75 -6.66 15.95
C LEU A 70 0.33 -6.83 15.42
N SER A 71 -0.57 -7.39 16.22
CA SER A 71 -1.97 -7.60 15.83
C SER A 71 -2.73 -6.32 15.53
N ARG A 72 -2.24 -5.15 15.97
CA ARG A 72 -2.79 -3.85 15.57
C ARG A 72 -2.43 -3.49 14.13
N TYR A 73 -1.28 -3.92 13.62
CA TYR A 73 -0.81 -3.55 12.28
C TYR A 73 -1.03 -4.64 11.25
N CYS A 74 -0.96 -5.90 11.64
CA CYS A 74 -1.06 -7.03 10.73
C CYS A 74 -1.88 -8.16 11.36
N LEU A 75 -2.89 -8.65 10.62
CA LEU A 75 -3.73 -9.76 11.07
C LEU A 75 -3.00 -11.10 10.92
N ALA A 76 -2.28 -11.26 9.80
CA ALA A 76 -1.63 -12.52 9.46
C ALA A 76 -0.26 -12.28 8.79
N ALA A 77 0.76 -12.96 9.30
CA ALA A 77 2.12 -12.88 8.79
C ALA A 77 2.67 -14.29 8.53
N PHE A 78 3.28 -14.50 7.37
CA PHE A 78 3.82 -15.80 6.95
C PHE A 78 5.31 -15.71 6.62
N GLU A 79 6.08 -16.72 7.03
CA GLU A 79 7.53 -16.75 6.76
C GLU A 79 7.89 -16.93 5.28
N PRO A 80 7.22 -17.79 4.49
CA PRO A 80 7.55 -17.95 3.07
C PRO A 80 7.37 -16.65 2.29
N ALA A 81 8.39 -16.25 1.53
CA ALA A 81 8.36 -15.09 0.62
C ALA A 81 7.61 -15.43 -0.68
N LEU A 82 6.31 -15.70 -0.54
CA LEU A 82 5.40 -16.09 -1.62
C LEU A 82 4.15 -15.20 -1.62
N ALA A 83 3.30 -15.32 -2.64
CA ALA A 83 1.98 -14.69 -2.60
C ALA A 83 1.19 -15.14 -1.34
N PRO A 84 0.38 -14.28 -0.73
CA PRO A 84 -0.28 -14.56 0.56
C PRO A 84 -1.00 -15.90 0.62
N ASN A 85 -1.78 -16.26 -0.41
CA ASN A 85 -2.51 -17.52 -0.43
C ASN A 85 -1.58 -18.75 -0.47
N VAL A 86 -0.46 -18.66 -1.21
CA VAL A 86 0.54 -19.73 -1.28
C VAL A 86 1.27 -19.85 0.06
N ALA A 87 1.68 -18.72 0.66
CA ALA A 87 2.36 -18.70 1.95
C ALA A 87 1.46 -19.26 3.07
N ALA A 88 0.19 -18.89 3.08
CA ALA A 88 -0.81 -19.39 4.00
C ALA A 88 -1.00 -20.91 3.91
N ARG A 89 -1.10 -21.46 2.68
CA ARG A 89 -1.14 -22.92 2.48
C ARG A 89 0.13 -23.61 2.93
N ALA A 90 1.30 -23.06 2.60
CA ALA A 90 2.59 -23.62 3.01
C ALA A 90 2.73 -23.68 4.54
N ALA A 91 2.14 -22.71 5.25
CA ALA A 91 2.08 -22.68 6.71
C ALA A 91 0.96 -23.54 7.33
N GLY A 92 0.11 -24.19 6.53
CA GLY A 92 -1.05 -24.94 7.01
C GLY A 92 -2.13 -24.06 7.67
N ALA A 93 -2.13 -22.75 7.38
CA ALA A 93 -2.97 -21.74 8.02
C ALA A 93 -3.63 -20.85 6.94
N PRO A 94 -4.67 -21.35 6.25
CA PRO A 94 -5.36 -20.58 5.21
C PRO A 94 -5.96 -19.29 5.77
N LEU A 95 -5.94 -18.23 4.97
CA LEU A 95 -6.45 -16.91 5.34
C LEU A 95 -7.98 -16.86 5.25
N ASP A 96 -8.62 -16.37 6.31
CA ASP A 96 -10.03 -15.96 6.28
C ASP A 96 -10.14 -14.56 5.65
N TYR A 97 -10.72 -14.50 4.45
CA TYR A 97 -10.94 -13.23 3.74
C TYR A 97 -11.83 -12.27 4.52
N ASP A 98 -12.92 -12.77 5.12
CA ASP A 98 -13.84 -11.90 5.86
C ASP A 98 -13.16 -11.35 7.12
N ALA A 99 -12.20 -12.08 7.70
CA ALA A 99 -11.37 -11.55 8.78
C ALA A 99 -10.47 -10.40 8.32
N LEU A 100 -9.89 -10.47 7.12
CA LEU A 100 -9.10 -9.37 6.54
C LEU A 100 -9.97 -8.12 6.34
N VAL A 101 -11.19 -8.29 5.81
CA VAL A 101 -12.14 -7.17 5.62
C VAL A 101 -12.54 -6.57 6.97
N ARG A 102 -12.91 -7.39 7.96
CA ARG A 102 -13.25 -6.93 9.31
C ARG A 102 -12.09 -6.18 9.96
N PHE A 103 -10.86 -6.69 9.83
CA PHE A 103 -9.65 -6.06 10.35
C PHE A 103 -9.40 -4.68 9.74
N ALA A 104 -9.47 -4.56 8.41
CA ALA A 104 -9.31 -3.27 7.74
C ALA A 104 -10.41 -2.27 8.11
N ARG A 105 -11.68 -2.72 8.20
CA ARG A 105 -12.80 -1.88 8.65
C ARG A 105 -12.66 -1.44 10.11
N ALA A 106 -12.14 -2.29 10.98
CA ALA A 106 -11.89 -1.93 12.37
C ALA A 106 -10.87 -0.79 12.47
N ALA A 107 -9.79 -0.83 11.68
CA ALA A 107 -8.82 0.26 11.61
C ALA A 107 -9.45 1.59 11.16
N LEU A 108 -10.38 1.55 10.20
CA LEU A 108 -11.13 2.75 9.77
C LEU A 108 -12.07 3.28 10.86
N ALA A 109 -12.65 2.40 11.66
CA ALA A 109 -13.56 2.75 12.75
C ALA A 109 -12.85 3.37 13.97
N GLU A 110 -11.52 3.28 14.07
CA GLU A 110 -10.72 3.91 15.14
C GLU A 110 -10.74 5.45 15.07
N GLY A 111 -11.12 6.03 13.92
CA GLY A 111 -11.42 7.47 13.83
C GLY A 111 -10.20 8.39 13.72
N ALA A 112 -9.04 7.89 13.29
CA ALA A 112 -7.90 8.74 12.95
C ALA A 112 -8.24 9.70 11.79
N ASP A 113 -7.62 10.88 11.77
CA ASP A 113 -7.84 11.88 10.70
C ASP A 113 -7.45 11.33 9.33
N PHE A 114 -6.43 10.46 9.28
CA PHE A 114 -6.01 9.75 8.08
C PHE A 114 -5.72 8.27 8.36
N THR A 115 -6.42 7.36 7.66
CA THR A 115 -6.18 5.91 7.76
C THR A 115 -5.68 5.33 6.43
N LEU A 116 -4.55 4.61 6.47
CA LEU A 116 -3.97 3.95 5.30
C LEU A 116 -4.07 2.42 5.45
N ILE A 117 -4.66 1.77 4.45
CA ILE A 117 -4.69 0.30 4.36
C ILE A 117 -3.70 -0.11 3.26
N GLU A 118 -2.64 -0.82 3.61
CA GLU A 118 -1.65 -1.31 2.64
C GLU A 118 -1.97 -2.73 2.18
N GLY A 119 -2.18 -2.89 0.88
CA GLY A 119 -2.38 -4.20 0.26
C GLY A 119 -1.09 -5.01 0.12
N ALA A 120 -1.23 -6.31 -0.11
CA ALA A 120 -0.10 -7.22 -0.34
C ALA A 120 0.09 -7.49 -1.84
N GLY A 121 1.33 -7.34 -2.31
CA GLY A 121 1.68 -7.57 -3.72
C GLY A 121 1.10 -6.53 -4.67
N GLY A 122 0.66 -6.96 -5.85
CA GLY A 122 -0.01 -6.14 -6.85
C GLY A 122 -1.54 -6.11 -6.68
N VAL A 123 -2.23 -5.35 -7.54
CA VAL A 123 -3.71 -5.24 -7.54
C VAL A 123 -4.38 -6.62 -7.64
N LEU A 124 -3.90 -7.48 -8.54
CA LEU A 124 -4.47 -8.82 -8.75
C LEU A 124 -3.71 -9.93 -8.00
N SER A 125 -2.89 -9.59 -7.00
CA SER A 125 -2.26 -10.61 -6.17
C SER A 125 -3.31 -11.34 -5.32
N PRO A 126 -3.32 -12.69 -5.28
CA PRO A 126 -4.26 -13.43 -4.47
C PRO A 126 -3.97 -13.26 -2.97
N LEU A 127 -5.01 -12.88 -2.22
CA LEU A 127 -5.00 -12.89 -0.76
C LEU A 127 -5.38 -14.28 -0.24
N THR A 128 -6.47 -14.83 -0.77
CA THR A 128 -6.91 -16.22 -0.55
C THR A 128 -6.94 -16.96 -1.88
N ASP A 129 -7.46 -18.19 -1.90
CA ASP A 129 -7.62 -18.96 -3.13
C ASP A 129 -8.81 -18.49 -3.99
N GLU A 130 -9.68 -17.67 -3.42
CA GLU A 130 -10.89 -17.16 -4.06
C GLU A 130 -10.97 -15.63 -4.11
N ARG A 131 -10.01 -14.92 -3.50
CA ARG A 131 -10.05 -13.46 -3.33
C ARG A 131 -8.70 -12.81 -3.59
N LEU A 132 -8.76 -11.67 -4.27
CA LEU A 132 -7.61 -10.86 -4.67
C LEU A 132 -7.49 -9.62 -3.78
N ASN A 133 -6.32 -8.99 -3.85
CA ASN A 133 -6.06 -7.71 -3.20
C ASN A 133 -7.01 -6.60 -3.72
N ALA A 134 -7.41 -6.66 -4.99
CA ALA A 134 -8.42 -5.79 -5.57
C ALA A 134 -9.81 -6.00 -4.95
N ASP A 135 -10.17 -7.21 -4.55
CA ASP A 135 -11.49 -7.45 -3.95
C ASP A 135 -11.54 -6.82 -2.55
N LEU A 136 -10.46 -6.93 -1.77
CA LEU A 136 -10.33 -6.23 -0.49
C LEU A 136 -10.46 -4.71 -0.66
N ALA A 137 -9.84 -4.15 -1.70
CA ALA A 137 -9.93 -2.73 -2.00
C ALA A 137 -11.36 -2.31 -2.40
N ALA A 138 -12.07 -3.13 -3.19
CA ALA A 138 -13.44 -2.86 -3.60
C ALA A 138 -14.44 -2.94 -2.43
N ASP A 139 -14.17 -3.80 -1.44
CA ASP A 139 -15.00 -3.92 -0.24
C ASP A 139 -14.82 -2.75 0.72
N LEU A 140 -13.75 -1.96 0.59
CA LEU A 140 -13.48 -0.81 1.47
C LEU A 140 -13.94 0.50 0.79
N PRO A 141 -14.59 1.41 1.53
CA PRO A 141 -15.06 2.69 0.98
C PRO A 141 -13.90 3.71 0.90
N LEU A 142 -12.80 3.34 0.24
CA LEU A 142 -11.58 4.11 0.17
C LEU A 142 -11.14 4.34 -1.29
N PRO A 143 -10.64 5.54 -1.63
CA PRO A 143 -9.91 5.71 -2.87
C PRO A 143 -8.59 4.91 -2.84
N GLY A 144 -8.16 4.46 -4.01
CA GLY A 144 -6.87 3.82 -4.20
C GLY A 144 -5.75 4.82 -4.48
N ILE A 145 -4.58 4.59 -3.88
CA ILE A 145 -3.30 5.08 -4.37
C ILE A 145 -2.62 3.91 -5.07
N LEU A 146 -2.30 4.06 -6.35
CA LEU A 146 -1.62 3.00 -7.09
C LEU A 146 -0.12 3.30 -7.16
N ALA A 147 0.67 2.54 -6.40
CA ALA A 147 2.11 2.60 -6.47
C ALA A 147 2.64 1.82 -7.69
N THR A 148 3.59 2.43 -8.39
CA THR A 148 4.31 1.87 -9.52
C THR A 148 5.78 2.30 -9.45
N ALA A 149 6.63 1.72 -10.30
CA ALA A 149 8.04 2.10 -10.36
C ALA A 149 8.48 2.32 -11.80
N SER A 150 9.59 3.02 -11.99
CA SER A 150 10.16 3.28 -13.32
C SER A 150 11.01 2.12 -13.81
N TYR A 151 10.43 1.27 -14.66
CA TYR A 151 11.13 0.16 -15.34
C TYR A 151 10.50 -0.12 -16.71
N LEU A 152 11.19 -0.89 -17.57
CA LEU A 152 10.65 -1.28 -18.87
C LEU A 152 9.39 -2.16 -18.69
N GLY A 153 8.25 -1.67 -19.20
CA GLY A 153 6.94 -2.32 -19.05
C GLY A 153 6.04 -1.67 -17.99
N ALA A 154 6.57 -0.76 -17.16
CA ALA A 154 5.81 -0.12 -16.08
C ALA A 154 4.54 0.59 -16.55
N VAL A 155 4.56 1.26 -17.71
CA VAL A 155 3.37 1.90 -18.29
C VAL A 155 2.27 0.88 -18.55
N SER A 156 2.59 -0.22 -19.23
CA SER A 156 1.63 -1.29 -19.53
C SER A 156 1.08 -1.95 -18.27
N HIS A 157 1.93 -2.25 -17.30
CA HIS A 157 1.51 -2.86 -16.04
C HIS A 157 0.63 -1.91 -15.22
N THR A 158 0.95 -0.61 -15.20
CA THR A 158 0.17 0.41 -14.50
C THR A 158 -1.22 0.57 -15.14
N LEU A 159 -1.30 0.63 -16.48
CA LEU A 159 -2.58 0.69 -17.18
C LEU A 159 -3.43 -0.57 -16.90
N SER A 160 -2.82 -1.75 -16.98
CA SER A 160 -3.51 -3.01 -16.67
C SER A 160 -4.05 -3.05 -15.23
N ALA A 161 -3.29 -2.50 -14.28
CA ALA A 161 -3.70 -2.38 -12.89
C ALA A 161 -4.86 -1.38 -12.71
N ILE A 162 -4.82 -0.23 -13.40
CA ILE A 162 -5.91 0.76 -13.39
C ILE A 162 -7.19 0.15 -13.98
N GLU A 163 -7.14 -0.46 -15.16
CA GLU A 163 -8.31 -1.11 -15.77
C GLU A 163 -8.91 -2.18 -14.85
N SER A 164 -8.06 -2.93 -14.15
CA SER A 164 -8.49 -3.95 -13.19
C SER A 164 -9.21 -3.36 -11.98
N CYS A 165 -8.78 -2.18 -11.53
CA CYS A 165 -9.41 -1.42 -10.46
C CYS A 165 -10.75 -0.82 -10.92
N GLU A 166 -10.78 -0.18 -12.09
CA GLU A 166 -11.99 0.43 -12.66
C GLU A 166 -13.12 -0.58 -12.86
N ARG A 167 -12.78 -1.78 -13.38
CA ARG A 167 -13.74 -2.89 -13.54
C ARG A 167 -14.37 -3.35 -12.22
N ARG A 168 -13.74 -3.04 -11.09
CA ARG A 168 -14.20 -3.36 -9.73
C ARG A 168 -14.76 -2.15 -8.99
N GLY A 169 -14.92 -1.00 -9.67
CA GLY A 169 -15.43 0.23 -9.06
C GLY A 169 -14.44 0.92 -8.13
N ILE A 170 -13.15 0.55 -8.16
CA ILE A 170 -12.11 1.15 -7.32
C ILE A 170 -11.60 2.41 -8.03
N ARG A 171 -11.90 3.57 -7.46
CA ARG A 171 -11.36 4.84 -7.94
C ARG A 171 -9.90 4.97 -7.54
N ILE A 172 -9.00 5.15 -8.51
CA ILE A 172 -7.61 5.54 -8.24
C ILE A 172 -7.52 7.07 -8.17
N ALA A 173 -7.20 7.59 -6.99
CA ALA A 173 -7.08 9.04 -6.76
C ALA A 173 -5.71 9.60 -7.20
N ALA A 174 -4.66 8.78 -7.09
CA ALA A 174 -3.31 9.19 -7.44
C ALA A 174 -2.41 7.99 -7.78
N LEU A 175 -1.40 8.24 -8.62
CA LEU A 175 -0.26 7.36 -8.79
C LEU A 175 0.88 7.77 -7.86
N ALA A 176 1.56 6.79 -7.29
CA ALA A 176 2.84 6.99 -6.63
C ALA A 176 3.93 6.33 -7.47
N VAL A 177 4.75 7.13 -8.15
CA VAL A 177 5.84 6.64 -9.00
C VAL A 177 7.12 6.64 -8.17
N SER A 178 7.51 5.47 -7.69
CA SER A 178 8.68 5.29 -6.83
C SER A 178 9.89 4.77 -7.58
N GLN A 179 11.07 5.08 -7.04
CA GLN A 179 12.35 4.50 -7.43
C GLN A 179 12.95 3.80 -6.20
N PRO A 180 12.64 2.51 -5.99
CA PRO A 180 13.03 1.77 -4.78
C PRO A 180 14.55 1.61 -4.61
N SER A 181 15.28 1.48 -5.71
CA SER A 181 16.75 1.38 -5.77
C SER A 181 17.30 2.12 -6.98
N GLU A 182 18.61 2.29 -7.05
CA GLU A 182 19.31 2.86 -8.22
C GLU A 182 19.11 2.04 -9.50
N ASP A 183 18.70 0.77 -9.39
CA ASP A 183 18.42 -0.10 -10.54
C ASP A 183 17.13 0.29 -11.28
N PHE A 184 16.25 1.02 -10.62
CA PHE A 184 15.05 1.59 -11.24
C PHE A 184 15.37 2.93 -11.90
N GLY A 185 14.70 3.20 -13.01
CA GLY A 185 14.79 4.51 -13.66
C GLY A 185 14.29 5.64 -12.75
N ALA A 186 14.67 6.87 -13.06
CA ALA A 186 14.14 8.02 -12.35
C ALA A 186 12.60 8.10 -12.51
N PRO A 187 11.82 8.42 -11.47
CA PRO A 187 10.35 8.53 -11.56
C PRO A 187 9.89 9.52 -12.63
N ALA A 188 10.63 10.63 -12.76
CA ALA A 188 10.34 11.68 -13.74
C ALA A 188 10.38 11.18 -15.20
N ALA A 189 11.13 10.12 -15.50
CA ALA A 189 11.27 9.60 -16.86
C ALA A 189 9.97 9.02 -17.43
N LEU A 190 9.06 8.53 -16.59
CA LEU A 190 7.76 8.00 -17.01
C LEU A 190 6.58 8.86 -16.57
N ALA A 191 6.81 9.96 -15.85
CA ALA A 191 5.75 10.82 -15.34
C ALA A 191 4.87 11.39 -16.46
N GLU A 192 5.46 11.79 -17.58
CA GLU A 192 4.71 12.28 -18.75
C GLU A 192 3.86 11.16 -19.37
N GLU A 193 4.42 9.96 -19.53
CA GLU A 193 3.69 8.82 -20.10
C GLU A 193 2.51 8.43 -19.20
N PHE A 194 2.69 8.36 -17.88
CA PHE A 194 1.57 8.10 -16.97
C PHE A 194 0.49 9.17 -17.09
N SER A 195 0.87 10.44 -17.15
CA SER A 195 -0.09 11.53 -17.34
C SER A 195 -0.88 11.38 -18.66
N ARG A 196 -0.17 11.07 -19.76
CA ARG A 196 -0.73 10.91 -21.11
C ARG A 196 -1.73 9.76 -21.21
N TRP A 197 -1.43 8.62 -20.59
CA TRP A 197 -2.21 7.40 -20.78
C TRP A 197 -3.26 7.15 -19.70
N THR A 198 -3.08 7.68 -18.49
CA THR A 198 -3.97 7.34 -17.36
C THR A 198 -4.95 8.45 -17.00
N GLY A 199 -4.59 9.72 -17.24
CA GLY A 199 -5.34 10.86 -16.71
C GLY A 199 -5.34 10.96 -15.17
N VAL A 200 -4.60 10.08 -14.47
CA VAL A 200 -4.48 10.06 -13.01
C VAL A 200 -3.27 10.91 -12.60
N PRO A 201 -3.40 11.83 -11.64
CA PRO A 201 -2.29 12.64 -11.17
C PRO A 201 -1.22 11.78 -10.48
N ALA A 202 0.05 12.05 -10.77
CA ALA A 202 1.18 11.30 -10.24
C ALA A 202 2.00 12.14 -9.24
N ALA A 203 2.45 11.48 -8.17
CA ALA A 203 3.47 11.98 -7.25
C ALA A 203 4.74 11.14 -7.36
N LEU A 204 5.89 11.78 -7.27
CA LEU A 204 7.20 11.16 -7.53
C LEU A 204 7.95 10.91 -6.22
N PHE A 205 8.60 9.75 -6.13
CA PHE A 205 9.44 9.33 -4.99
C PHE A 205 10.80 8.85 -5.51
N PRO A 206 11.75 9.75 -5.78
CA PRO A 206 13.08 9.41 -6.26
C PRO A 206 13.89 8.64 -5.22
N PHE A 207 14.85 7.84 -5.67
CA PHE A 207 15.77 7.14 -4.76
C PHE A 207 16.66 8.15 -4.02
N GLY A 208 16.89 7.90 -2.73
CA GLY A 208 17.71 8.77 -1.87
C GLY A 208 17.02 10.07 -1.43
N ASP A 209 15.80 10.35 -1.90
CA ASP A 209 14.98 11.47 -1.44
C ASP A 209 14.28 11.14 -0.11
N ASP A 210 13.94 12.18 0.67
CA ASP A 210 13.18 12.00 1.92
C ASP A 210 11.68 11.71 1.68
N GLY A 211 11.25 11.73 0.40
CA GLY A 211 9.89 11.44 -0.04
C GLY A 211 8.88 12.54 0.30
N ARG A 212 9.32 13.65 0.91
CA ARG A 212 8.42 14.67 1.47
C ARG A 212 7.63 15.40 0.40
N ALA A 213 8.27 15.75 -0.71
CA ALA A 213 7.61 16.42 -1.82
C ALA A 213 6.51 15.54 -2.44
N GLY A 214 6.83 14.27 -2.69
CA GLY A 214 5.89 13.27 -3.19
C GLY A 214 4.73 13.04 -2.21
N ALA A 215 5.03 12.84 -0.92
CA ALA A 215 4.03 12.64 0.13
C ALA A 215 3.09 13.85 0.27
N ALA A 216 3.62 15.08 0.20
CA ALA A 216 2.83 16.29 0.28
C ALA A 216 1.89 16.49 -0.91
N ALA A 217 2.28 16.00 -2.10
CA ALA A 217 1.42 15.95 -3.27
C ALA A 217 0.35 14.86 -3.14
N LEU A 218 0.73 13.63 -2.80
CA LEU A 218 -0.21 12.51 -2.58
C LEU A 218 -1.28 12.85 -1.54
N LEU A 219 -0.88 13.37 -0.38
CA LEU A 219 -1.81 13.69 0.68
C LEU A 219 -2.87 14.71 0.23
N ARG A 220 -2.47 15.72 -0.58
CA ARG A 220 -3.43 16.69 -1.14
C ARG A 220 -4.42 16.04 -2.11
N LEU A 221 -3.94 15.15 -2.97
CA LEU A 221 -4.78 14.46 -3.95
C LEU A 221 -5.81 13.54 -3.28
N VAL A 222 -5.38 12.80 -2.27
CA VAL A 222 -6.22 11.84 -1.54
C VAL A 222 -7.22 12.54 -0.62
N MET A 223 -6.82 13.61 0.07
CA MET A 223 -7.74 14.36 0.93
C MET A 223 -8.79 15.17 0.15
N ALA A 224 -8.62 15.34 -1.15
CA ALA A 224 -9.58 16.01 -2.03
C ALA A 224 -10.50 15.03 -2.79
N ALA A 225 -10.25 13.72 -2.69
CA ALA A 225 -10.97 12.67 -3.41
C ALA A 225 -12.25 12.22 -2.69
#